data_AF-A0AAD0GNI8-F1
#
_entry.id   AF-A0AAD0GNI8-F1
#
_cell.length_a   1.000
_cell.length_b   1.000
_cell.length_c   1.000
_cell.angle_alpha   90.00
_cell.angle_beta   90.00
_cell.angle_gamma   90.00
#
_symmetry.space_group_name_H-M   'P 1'
#
loop_
_entity.id
_entity.type
_entity.pdbx_description
1 polymer ?
#
loop_
_entity_poly.entity_id
_entity_poly.type
_entity_poly.pdbx_seq_one_letter_code
_entity_poly.pdbx_strand_id
1 'polypeptide(L)'
;MITTHDRHGCYHGLLLQHRYEEQRINFHALLGPDDFQQRPCALWDFLQNYMDTSGPIPDIPLFEPYRHLDPVTARYDQQRGRNPRYWIDTDDATFKTEVDAMWQRVYAIDTFNRPNLMARYVDYGS
;
A
#
# COMPACT_ATOMS: atom_id res chain seq x y z
N MET A 1 -2.12 13.97 0.77
CA MET A 1 -1.46 13.91 -0.55
C MET A 1 -1.02 15.30 -0.92
N ILE A 2 0.20 15.48 -1.42
CA ILE A 2 0.66 16.78 -1.93
C ILE A 2 0.77 16.68 -3.44
N THR A 3 0.26 17.71 -4.10
CA THR A 3 0.42 17.92 -5.53
C THR A 3 1.40 19.07 -5.73
N THR A 4 2.56 18.79 -6.32
CA THR A 4 3.54 19.81 -6.71
C THR A 4 3.53 19.99 -8.21
N HIS A 5 3.54 21.24 -8.67
CA HIS A 5 3.64 21.58 -10.08
C HIS A 5 5.05 22.08 -10.38
N ASP A 6 5.70 21.51 -11.39
CA ASP A 6 6.96 22.03 -11.92
C ASP A 6 6.83 22.30 -13.44
N ARG A 7 7.96 22.50 -14.12
CA ARG A 7 8.00 22.74 -15.57
C ARG A 7 7.65 21.50 -16.42
N HIS A 8 7.58 20.31 -15.82
CA HIS A 8 7.36 19.01 -16.46
C HIS A 8 5.98 18.41 -16.14
N GLY A 9 5.28 18.88 -15.11
CA GLY A 9 3.90 18.50 -14.85
C GLY A 9 3.48 18.54 -13.39
N CYS A 10 2.43 17.79 -13.09
CA CYS A 10 1.86 17.59 -11.77
C CYS A 10 2.43 16.29 -11.18
N TYR A 11 3.08 16.39 -10.02
CA TYR A 11 3.62 15.24 -9.30
C TYR A 11 2.93 15.04 -7.96
N HIS A 12 2.82 13.77 -7.60
CA HIS A 12 2.04 13.28 -6.48
C HIS A 12 2.92 12.52 -5.49
N GLY A 13 2.89 12.94 -4.23
CA GLY A 13 3.67 12.32 -3.15
C GLY A 13 2.83 12.00 -1.90
N LEU A 14 3.30 11.00 -1.15
CA LEU A 14 2.75 10.65 0.16
C LEU A 14 3.50 11.37 1.28
N LEU A 15 2.76 12.09 2.12
CA LEU A 15 3.26 12.79 3.29
C LEU A 15 2.35 12.45 4.48
N LEU A 16 2.94 12.11 5.62
CA LEU A 16 2.25 12.09 6.90
C LEU A 16 2.54 13.41 7.62
N GLN A 17 1.49 14.13 7.99
CA GLN A 17 1.61 15.40 8.68
C GLN A 17 0.92 15.31 10.03
N HIS A 18 1.58 15.78 11.07
CA HIS A 18 0.96 15.93 12.37
C HIS A 18 -0.16 16.97 12.28
N ARG A 19 -1.30 16.69 12.92
CA ARG A 19 -2.49 17.54 12.79
C ARG A 19 -2.29 18.94 13.37
N TYR A 20 -1.60 19.04 14.50
CA TYR A 20 -1.49 20.27 15.29
C TYR A 20 -0.11 20.91 15.25
N GLU A 21 0.87 20.19 14.73
CA GLU A 21 2.26 20.64 14.69
C GLU A 21 2.74 20.67 13.25
N GLU A 22 3.78 21.45 12.98
CA GLU A 22 4.38 21.52 11.65
C GLU A 22 5.23 20.29 11.29
N GLN A 23 5.25 19.28 12.16
CA GLN A 23 5.96 18.03 11.94
C GLN A 23 5.37 17.27 10.74
N ARG A 24 6.27 16.88 9.83
CA ARG A 24 5.94 16.19 8.59
C ARG A 24 6.96 15.08 8.34
N ILE A 25 6.47 13.91 7.97
CA ILE A 25 7.28 12.77 7.55
C ILE A 25 7.04 12.58 6.06
N ASN A 26 8.13 12.65 5.30
CA ASN A 26 8.11 12.48 3.87
C ASN A 26 8.46 11.04 3.48
N PHE A 27 7.57 10.40 2.72
CA PHE A 27 7.73 9.02 2.25
C PHE A 27 8.36 8.93 0.85
N HIS A 28 8.90 10.03 0.30
CA HIS A 28 9.59 10.04 -1.00
C HIS A 28 10.79 9.08 -1.07
N ALA A 29 11.38 8.72 0.07
CA ALA A 29 12.43 7.71 0.15
C ALA A 29 11.94 6.29 -0.18
N LEU A 30 10.65 6.00 0.05
CA LEU A 30 10.04 4.71 -0.30
C LEU A 30 9.49 4.71 -1.72
N LEU A 31 8.88 5.82 -2.14
CA LEU A 31 8.33 6.00 -3.47
C LEU A 31 8.46 7.47 -3.86
N GLY A 32 9.27 7.74 -4.88
CA GLY A 32 9.45 9.10 -5.40
C GLY A 32 8.13 9.71 -5.88
N PRO A 33 8.06 11.04 -6.00
CA PRO A 33 6.92 11.71 -6.60
C PRO A 33 6.65 11.16 -7.99
N ASP A 34 5.38 10.92 -8.29
CA ASP A 34 4.95 10.27 -9.53
C ASP A 34 3.88 11.12 -10.20
N ASP A 35 3.80 11.13 -11.53
CA ASP A 35 2.73 11.83 -12.26
C ASP A 35 1.40 11.06 -12.19
N PHE A 36 1.44 9.83 -11.67
CA PHE A 36 0.28 8.96 -11.48
C PHE A 36 -0.18 8.92 -10.00
N GLN A 37 -1.28 9.61 -9.70
CA GLN A 37 -1.84 9.78 -8.35
C GLN A 37 -2.14 8.47 -7.59
N GLN A 38 -2.41 7.36 -8.28
CA GLN A 38 -2.76 6.09 -7.67
C GLN A 38 -1.54 5.38 -7.06
N ARG A 39 -0.32 5.69 -7.51
CA ARG A 39 0.92 5.12 -6.94
C ARG A 39 1.13 5.48 -5.46
N PRO A 40 1.09 6.76 -5.05
CA PRO A 40 1.15 7.10 -3.63
C PRO A 40 -0.07 6.58 -2.85
N CYS A 41 -1.24 6.41 -3.49
CA CYS A 41 -2.39 5.74 -2.86
C CYS A 41 -2.14 4.26 -2.60
N ALA A 42 -1.55 3.53 -3.55
CA ALA A 42 -1.17 2.14 -3.38
C ALA A 42 -0.14 1.97 -2.26
N LEU A 43 0.82 2.89 -2.14
CA LEU A 43 1.77 2.92 -1.02
C LEU A 43 1.03 3.09 0.31
N TRP A 44 0.08 4.02 0.37
CA TRP A 44 -0.72 4.23 1.58
C TRP A 44 -1.55 3.00 1.95
N ASP A 45 -2.19 2.34 0.99
CA ASP A 45 -2.91 1.09 1.21
C ASP A 45 -1.98 -0.04 1.67
N PHE A 46 -0.79 -0.15 1.09
CA PHE A 46 0.22 -1.10 1.51
C PHE A 46 0.62 -0.88 2.98
N LEU A 47 0.89 0.37 3.36
CA LEU A 47 1.25 0.71 4.75
C LEU A 47 0.10 0.39 5.71
N GLN A 48 -1.14 0.74 5.37
CA GLN A 48 -2.30 0.42 6.20
C GLN A 48 -2.47 -1.10 6.38
N ASN A 49 -2.39 -1.87 5.30
CA ASN A 49 -2.50 -3.33 5.36
C ASN A 49 -1.35 -3.97 6.16
N TYR A 50 -0.14 -3.41 6.08
CA TYR A 50 1.00 -3.89 6.86
C TYR A 50 0.86 -3.57 8.36
N MET A 51 0.28 -2.42 8.71
CA MET A 51 0.04 -2.03 10.11
C MET A 51 -1.19 -2.70 10.72
N ASP A 52 -2.12 -3.20 9.90
CA ASP A 52 -3.31 -3.90 10.37
C ASP A 52 -2.98 -5.34 10.81
N THR A 53 -2.88 -5.52 12.12
CA THR A 53 -2.62 -6.83 12.74
C THR A 53 -3.83 -7.76 12.77
N SER A 54 -5.01 -7.33 12.31
CA SER A 54 -6.19 -8.19 12.21
C SER A 54 -6.22 -9.03 10.93
N GLY A 55 -5.48 -8.61 9.90
CA GLY A 55 -5.33 -9.28 8.62
C GLY A 55 -3.97 -9.97 8.44
N PRO A 56 -3.83 -10.81 7.39
CA PRO A 56 -2.53 -11.34 7.03
C PRO A 56 -1.61 -10.22 6.50
N ILE A 57 -0.30 -10.38 6.67
CA ILE A 57 0.68 -9.47 6.07
C ILE A 57 0.56 -9.48 4.54
N PRO A 58 0.95 -8.37 3.86
CA PRO A 58 0.92 -8.30 2.41
C PRO A 58 1.56 -9.51 1.74
N ASP A 59 0.91 -10.03 0.71
CA ASP A 59 1.37 -11.22 0.01
C ASP A 59 2.35 -10.84 -1.12
N ILE A 60 3.61 -10.68 -0.75
CA ILE A 60 4.71 -10.29 -1.64
C ILE A 60 5.95 -11.19 -1.42
N PRO A 61 6.82 -11.37 -2.44
CA PRO A 61 8.01 -12.22 -2.32
C PRO A 61 8.90 -11.89 -1.13
N LEU A 62 9.02 -10.60 -0.79
CA LEU A 62 9.82 -10.11 0.33
C LEU A 62 9.43 -10.75 1.66
N PHE A 63 8.14 -11.02 1.86
CA PHE A 63 7.62 -11.53 3.13
C PHE A 63 7.49 -13.05 3.18
N GLU A 64 7.66 -13.75 2.06
CA GLU A 64 7.53 -15.23 2.00
C GLU A 64 8.32 -15.95 3.10
N PRO A 65 9.60 -15.62 3.39
CA PRO A 65 10.36 -16.30 4.44
C PRO A 65 9.79 -16.11 5.85
N TYR A 66 8.99 -15.06 6.06
CA TYR A 66 8.51 -14.63 7.37
C TYR A 66 7.02 -14.87 7.57
N ARG A 67 6.25 -15.24 6.53
CA ARG A 67 4.79 -15.44 6.62
C ARG A 67 4.36 -16.40 7.72
N HIS A 68 5.15 -17.45 7.95
CA HIS A 68 4.87 -18.45 8.99
C HIS A 68 5.14 -17.96 10.41
N LEU A 69 5.89 -16.86 10.58
CA LEU A 69 6.19 -16.25 11.88
C LEU A 69 5.04 -15.35 12.36
N ASP A 70 4.20 -14.87 11.43
CA ASP A 70 3.01 -14.10 11.77
C ASP A 70 1.81 -15.03 11.99
N PRO A 71 1.23 -15.09 13.22
CA PRO A 71 0.19 -16.07 13.55
C PRO A 71 -1.12 -15.85 12.78
N VAL A 72 -1.44 -14.60 12.42
CA VAL A 72 -2.65 -14.27 11.65
C VAL A 72 -2.50 -14.76 10.21
N THR A 73 -1.35 -14.49 9.61
CA THR A 73 -0.97 -14.96 8.28
C THR A 73 -0.89 -16.47 8.22
N ALA A 74 -0.23 -17.12 9.18
CA ALA A 74 -0.09 -18.58 9.21
C ALA A 74 -1.47 -19.28 9.24
N ARG A 75 -2.41 -18.79 10.07
CA ARG A 75 -3.77 -19.31 10.12
C ARG A 75 -4.53 -19.07 8.82
N TYR A 76 -4.38 -17.88 8.23
CA TYR A 76 -5.01 -17.53 6.96
C TYR A 76 -4.53 -18.42 5.82
N ASP A 77 -3.22 -18.63 5.72
CA ASP A 77 -2.58 -19.45 4.69
C ASP A 77 -2.97 -20.93 4.86
N GLN A 78 -3.03 -21.44 6.09
CA GLN A 78 -3.50 -22.80 6.39
C GLN A 78 -4.95 -23.02 5.95
N GLN A 79 -5.85 -22.07 6.25
CA GLN A 79 -7.27 -22.16 5.88
C GLN A 79 -7.48 -22.19 4.35
N ARG A 80 -6.56 -21.56 3.60
CA ARG A 80 -6.62 -21.48 2.14
C ARG A 80 -5.79 -22.54 1.43
N GLY A 81 -5.03 -23.35 2.17
CA GLY A 81 -4.11 -24.34 1.59
C GLY A 81 -3.02 -23.69 0.73
N ARG A 82 -2.57 -22.48 1.09
CA ARG A 82 -1.50 -21.79 0.34
C ARG A 82 -0.19 -22.57 0.45
N ASN A 83 0.55 -22.69 -0.66
CA ASN A 83 1.92 -23.21 -0.63
C ASN A 83 2.85 -22.24 0.14
N PRO A 84 3.56 -22.68 1.20
CA PRO A 84 4.52 -21.84 1.95
C PRO A 84 5.74 -21.36 1.15
N ARG A 85 5.95 -21.91 -0.03
CA ARG A 85 7.04 -21.55 -0.97
C ARG A 85 6.50 -20.97 -2.28
N TYR A 86 5.24 -20.53 -2.31
CA TYR A 86 4.58 -20.00 -3.50
C TYR A 86 5.49 -19.05 -4.28
N TRP A 87 5.98 -17.96 -3.66
CA TRP A 87 6.81 -16.99 -4.37
C TRP A 87 8.20 -17.51 -4.74
N ILE A 88 8.75 -18.48 -4.00
CA ILE A 88 10.08 -19.04 -4.26
C ILE A 88 10.03 -20.00 -5.45
N ASP A 89 8.96 -20.77 -5.56
CA ASP A 89 8.78 -21.79 -6.60
C ASP A 89 8.02 -21.25 -7.83
N THR A 90 7.61 -19.98 -7.81
CA THR A 90 6.94 -19.30 -8.93
C THR A 90 7.92 -19.06 -10.08
N ASP A 91 7.54 -19.43 -11.31
CA ASP A 91 8.31 -19.15 -12.52
C ASP A 91 8.15 -17.69 -12.99
N ASP A 92 9.08 -17.23 -13.83
CA ASP A 92 9.11 -15.85 -14.33
C ASP A 92 7.82 -15.41 -15.06
N ALA A 93 7.17 -16.32 -15.79
CA ALA A 93 5.96 -15.99 -16.56
C ALA A 93 4.76 -15.81 -15.61
N THR A 94 4.64 -16.68 -14.62
CA THR A 94 3.64 -16.56 -13.56
C THR A 94 3.90 -15.30 -12.72
N PHE A 95 5.16 -15.05 -12.33
CA PHE A 95 5.54 -13.85 -11.59
C PHE A 95 5.16 -12.58 -12.36
N LYS A 96 5.48 -12.52 -13.65
CA LYS A 96 5.11 -11.39 -14.50
C LYS A 96 3.59 -11.18 -14.55
N THR A 97 2.82 -12.26 -14.66
CA THR A 97 1.35 -12.21 -14.67
C THR A 97 0.81 -11.63 -13.36
N GLU A 98 1.36 -12.04 -12.21
CA GLU A 98 0.99 -11.49 -10.90
C GLU A 98 1.34 -10.01 -10.77
N VAL A 99 2.53 -9.59 -11.22
CA VAL A 99 2.93 -8.18 -11.22
C VAL A 99 2.02 -7.35 -12.12
N ASP A 100 1.68 -7.84 -13.31
CA ASP A 100 0.77 -7.14 -14.22
C ASP A 100 -0.63 -7.03 -13.59
N ALA A 101 -1.11 -8.07 -12.90
CA ALA A 101 -2.37 -8.03 -12.14
C ALA A 101 -2.32 -7.08 -10.92
N MET A 102 -1.17 -6.97 -10.23
CA MET A 102 -0.96 -5.96 -9.19
C MET A 102 -1.07 -4.55 -9.77
N TRP A 103 -0.46 -4.29 -10.93
CA TRP A 103 -0.59 -3.00 -11.60
C TRP A 103 -2.04 -2.69 -11.97
N GLN A 104 -2.80 -3.65 -12.50
CA GLN A 104 -4.23 -3.45 -12.78
C GLN A 104 -5.03 -3.07 -11.53
N ARG A 105 -4.73 -3.69 -10.38
CA ARG A 105 -5.33 -3.30 -9.09
C ARG A 105 -4.94 -1.88 -8.68
N VAL A 106 -3.67 -1.49 -8.85
CA VAL A 106 -3.22 -0.11 -8.58
C VAL A 106 -3.96 0.89 -9.47
N TYR A 107 -4.12 0.61 -10.76
CA TYR A 107 -4.88 1.46 -11.68
C TYR A 107 -6.34 1.63 -11.27
N ALA A 108 -6.92 0.61 -10.64
CA ALA A 108 -8.30 0.61 -10.16
C ALA A 108 -8.49 1.23 -8.76
N ILE A 109 -7.43 1.69 -8.08
CA ILE A 109 -7.55 2.29 -6.74
C ILE A 109 -8.40 3.56 -6.79
N ASP A 110 -9.40 3.60 -5.92
CA ASP A 110 -10.41 4.65 -5.81
C ASP A 110 -10.31 5.43 -4.50
N THR A 111 -9.10 5.53 -3.92
CA THR A 111 -8.87 6.07 -2.55
C THR A 111 -9.64 7.36 -2.25
N PHE A 112 -9.76 8.27 -3.21
CA PHE A 112 -10.45 9.55 -3.03
C PHE A 112 -11.98 9.46 -2.98
N ASN A 113 -12.55 8.35 -3.43
CA ASN A 113 -13.99 8.07 -3.31
C ASN A 113 -14.32 7.32 -2.00
N ARG A 114 -13.32 6.85 -1.26
CA ARG A 114 -13.53 6.11 -0.02
C ARG A 114 -14.06 7.04 1.08
N PRO A 115 -14.96 6.55 1.96
CA PRO A 115 -15.50 7.37 3.03
C PRO A 115 -14.40 7.79 4.01
N ASN A 116 -14.36 9.08 4.33
CA ASN A 116 -13.50 9.58 5.39
C ASN A 116 -14.07 9.17 6.76
N LEU A 117 -13.55 8.09 7.34
CA LEU A 117 -13.97 7.59 8.65
C LEU A 117 -13.74 8.61 9.78
N MET A 118 -12.75 9.49 9.63
CA MET A 118 -12.42 10.52 10.61
C MET A 118 -13.38 11.70 10.58
N ALA A 119 -14.17 11.89 9.52
CA ALA A 119 -15.19 12.95 9.44
C ALA A 119 -16.22 12.92 10.57
N ARG A 120 -16.39 11.77 11.25
CA ARG A 120 -17.28 11.63 12.41
C ARG A 120 -16.65 12.09 13.72
N TYR A 121 -15.33 12.13 13.78
CA TYR A 121 -14.57 12.37 15.02
C TYR A 121 -13.82 13.70 14.98
N VAL A 122 -13.80 14.35 13.82
CA VAL A 122 -12.85 15.41 13.51
C VAL A 122 -13.53 16.47 12.67
N ASP A 123 -13.50 17.71 13.15
CA ASP A 123 -13.85 18.88 12.35
C ASP A 123 -12.66 19.28 11.47
N TYR A 124 -12.92 19.35 10.17
CA TYR A 124 -11.99 19.85 9.17
C TYR A 124 -12.44 21.27 8.88
N GLY A 125 -12.04 22.22 9.74
CA GLY A 125 -12.45 23.61 9.63
C GLY A 125 -12.45 24.10 8.19
N SER A 126 -13.56 24.73 7.80
CA SER A 126 -13.86 25.23 6.46
C SER A 126 -12.91 26.31 5.97
#